data_AF-A0A529AI02-F1
#
_entry.id   AF-A0A529AI02-F1
#
_cell.length_a   1.000
_cell.length_b   1.000
_cell.length_c   1.000
_cell.angle_alpha   90.00
_cell.angle_beta   90.00
_cell.angle_gamma   90.00
#
_symmetry.space_group_name_H-M   'P 1'
#
loop_
_entity.id
_entity.type
_entity.pdbx_description
1 polymer ?
#
loop_
_entity_poly.entity_id
_entity_poly.type
_entity_poly.pdbx_seq_one_letter_code
_entity_poly.pdbx_strand_id
1 'polypeptide(L)'
;MNFRMLAALVLAFVGLAAFPVSASAATAYTTGTLNVRSGPGPGYARIATLPAGHRVTVLDCQGSWCAIRAAGIRGWASANYLDRVYVSRPIVVRPHIIVRPPHYRPHRPHRPHKPHRPRPGKCKIAPGFACK
;
A
#
# COMPACT_ATOMS: atom_id res chain seq x y z
N MET A 1 -53.12 -26.74 35.06
CA MET A 1 -52.08 -26.54 34.03
C MET A 1 -50.88 -25.90 34.72
N ASN A 2 -49.87 -26.68 35.09
CA ASN A 2 -48.95 -26.31 36.17
C ASN A 2 -47.79 -25.47 35.64
N PHE A 3 -47.54 -24.29 36.23
CA PHE A 3 -46.52 -23.33 35.82
C PHE A 3 -45.09 -23.93 35.70
N ARG A 4 -44.85 -25.04 36.40
CA ARG A 4 -43.61 -25.83 36.35
C ARG A 4 -43.36 -26.54 35.01
N MET A 5 -44.40 -26.86 34.24
CA MET A 5 -44.24 -27.47 32.90
C MET A 5 -43.95 -26.44 31.81
N LEU A 6 -44.34 -25.18 31.99
CA LEU A 6 -44.06 -24.11 31.02
C LEU A 6 -42.58 -23.67 31.07
N ALA A 7 -41.94 -23.71 32.24
CA ALA A 7 -40.54 -23.33 32.41
C ALA A 7 -39.56 -24.32 31.75
N ALA A 8 -39.87 -25.62 31.75
CA ALA A 8 -39.03 -26.65 31.15
C ALA A 8 -39.05 -26.62 29.61
N LEU A 9 -40.16 -26.18 29.00
CA LEU A 9 -40.28 -26.06 27.54
C LEU A 9 -39.54 -24.84 26.96
N VAL A 10 -39.41 -23.74 27.73
CA VAL A 10 -38.64 -22.57 27.29
C VAL A 10 -37.13 -22.85 27.33
N LEU A 11 -36.65 -23.61 28.32
CA LEU A 11 -35.22 -23.99 28.42
C LEU A 11 -34.79 -25.02 27.35
N ALA A 12 -35.70 -25.83 26.82
CA ALA A 12 -35.42 -26.76 25.72
C ALA A 12 -35.34 -26.07 24.34
N PHE A 13 -35.90 -24.87 24.18
CA PHE A 13 -35.89 -24.12 22.91
C PHE A 13 -34.73 -23.13 22.78
N VAL A 14 -34.08 -22.73 23.88
CA VAL A 14 -32.92 -21.82 23.85
C VAL A 14 -31.61 -22.53 23.48
N GLY A 15 -31.56 -23.87 23.57
CA GLY A 15 -30.37 -24.67 23.30
C GLY A 15 -30.09 -25.00 21.83
N LEU A 16 -31.01 -24.70 20.88
CA LEU A 16 -30.95 -25.23 19.51
C LEU A 16 -30.78 -24.17 18.41
N ALA A 17 -30.09 -23.06 18.71
CA ALA A 17 -29.77 -22.03 17.71
C ALA A 17 -28.26 -21.72 17.66
N ALA A 18 -27.41 -22.75 17.73
CA ALA A 18 -26.01 -22.62 17.34
C ALA A 18 -25.91 -22.75 15.81
N PHE A 19 -26.40 -21.75 15.08
CA PHE A 19 -26.18 -21.67 13.63
C PHE A 19 -24.70 -21.35 13.39
N PRO A 20 -23.96 -22.16 12.61
CA PRO A 20 -22.59 -21.83 12.28
C PRO A 20 -22.58 -20.53 11.48
N VAL A 21 -21.86 -19.51 11.96
CA VAL A 21 -21.58 -18.32 11.17
C VAL A 21 -20.64 -18.74 10.04
N SER A 22 -21.16 -18.79 8.83
CA SER A 22 -20.36 -19.08 7.64
C SER A 22 -19.43 -17.90 7.37
N ALA A 23 -18.12 -18.07 7.56
CA ALA A 23 -17.13 -17.10 7.15
C ALA A 23 -17.00 -17.12 5.62
N SER A 24 -17.43 -16.06 4.95
CA SER A 24 -17.35 -15.93 3.50
C SER A 24 -15.99 -15.38 3.07
N ALA A 25 -15.10 -16.28 2.64
CA ALA A 25 -13.86 -15.88 1.99
C ALA A 25 -14.13 -15.60 0.50
N ALA A 26 -13.96 -14.34 0.07
CA ALA A 26 -14.15 -13.95 -1.32
C ALA A 26 -12.81 -13.91 -2.06
N THR A 27 -12.77 -14.39 -3.30
CA THR A 27 -11.57 -14.20 -4.14
C THR A 27 -11.59 -12.80 -4.75
N ALA A 28 -10.45 -12.12 -4.75
CA ALA A 28 -10.28 -10.83 -5.40
C ALA A 28 -8.93 -10.77 -6.14
N TYR A 29 -8.79 -9.76 -7.00
CA TYR A 29 -7.59 -9.50 -7.75
C TYR A 29 -7.12 -8.07 -7.49
N THR A 30 -5.80 -7.89 -7.41
CA THR A 30 -5.23 -6.55 -7.24
C THR A 30 -5.29 -5.77 -8.56
N THR A 31 -5.83 -4.56 -8.56
CA THR A 31 -5.93 -3.73 -9.79
C THR A 31 -4.62 -3.02 -10.15
N GLY A 32 -3.68 -2.94 -9.20
CA GLY A 32 -2.40 -2.27 -9.34
C GLY A 32 -1.38 -2.83 -8.33
N THR A 33 -0.22 -2.18 -8.20
CA THR A 33 0.75 -2.51 -7.14
C THR A 33 0.14 -2.18 -5.78
N LEU A 34 -0.14 -3.21 -4.98
CA LEU A 34 -0.85 -3.09 -3.72
C LEU A 34 0.06 -3.40 -2.53
N ASN A 35 0.13 -2.48 -1.58
CA ASN A 35 0.85 -2.70 -0.33
C ASN A 35 -0.03 -3.43 0.69
N VAL A 36 0.52 -4.50 1.27
CA VAL A 36 -0.08 -5.25 2.37
C VAL A 36 0.53 -4.77 3.68
N ARG A 37 -0.31 -4.47 4.67
CA ARG A 37 0.06 -3.89 5.95
C ARG A 37 -0.30 -4.81 7.11
N SER A 38 0.29 -4.56 8.29
CA SER A 38 0.01 -5.33 9.50
C SER A 38 -1.37 -5.03 10.13
N GLY A 39 -2.01 -3.91 9.80
CA GLY A 39 -3.31 -3.51 10.35
C GLY A 39 -4.13 -2.63 9.39
N PRO A 40 -5.42 -2.38 9.72
CA PRO A 40 -6.34 -1.60 8.91
C PRO A 40 -6.02 -0.11 9.01
N GLY A 41 -5.11 0.38 8.17
CA GLY A 41 -4.80 1.80 8.14
C GLY A 41 -3.47 2.15 7.46
N PRO A 42 -3.29 3.43 7.06
CA PRO A 42 -2.06 3.90 6.44
C PRO A 42 -0.87 3.99 7.42
N GLY A 43 -1.13 4.05 8.72
CA GLY A 43 -0.10 4.12 9.77
C GLY A 43 0.56 2.79 10.11
N TYR A 44 -0.02 1.66 9.69
CA TYR A 44 0.52 0.33 9.99
C TYR A 44 1.69 -0.01 9.07
N ALA A 45 2.67 -0.75 9.59
CA ALA A 45 3.86 -1.17 8.83
C ALA A 45 3.49 -1.99 7.59
N ARG A 46 4.21 -1.76 6.49
CA ARG A 46 4.09 -2.56 5.26
C ARG A 46 4.85 -3.87 5.44
N ILE A 47 4.14 -4.99 5.32
CA ILE A 47 4.68 -6.35 5.47
C ILE A 47 4.95 -7.03 4.11
N ALA A 48 4.24 -6.63 3.06
CA ALA A 48 4.46 -7.13 1.71
C ALA A 48 3.96 -6.13 0.65
N THR A 49 4.32 -6.38 -0.61
CA THR A 49 3.79 -5.68 -1.78
C THR A 49 3.42 -6.71 -2.84
N LEU A 50 2.20 -6.61 -3.37
CA LEU A 50 1.68 -7.49 -4.41
C LEU A 50 1.67 -6.74 -5.75
N PRO A 51 2.06 -7.39 -6.86
CA PRO A 51 1.95 -6.81 -8.19
C PRO A 51 0.48 -6.75 -8.64
N ALA A 52 0.18 -5.96 -9.67
CA ALA A 52 -1.14 -5.95 -10.30
C ALA A 52 -1.53 -7.33 -10.85
N GLY A 53 -2.83 -7.64 -10.89
CA GLY A 53 -3.39 -8.92 -11.33
C GLY A 53 -3.17 -10.09 -10.37
N HIS A 54 -2.55 -9.87 -9.20
CA HIS A 54 -2.31 -10.94 -8.23
C HIS A 54 -3.62 -11.40 -7.58
N ARG A 55 -3.83 -12.71 -7.52
CA ARG A 55 -4.99 -13.33 -6.88
C ARG A 55 -4.82 -13.31 -5.37
N VAL A 56 -5.82 -12.80 -4.66
CA VAL A 56 -5.84 -12.75 -3.20
C VAL A 56 -7.16 -13.29 -2.66
N THR A 57 -7.14 -13.80 -1.44
CA THR A 57 -8.35 -14.21 -0.72
C THR A 57 -8.70 -13.12 0.28
N VAL A 58 -9.85 -12.47 0.11
CA VAL A 58 -10.42 -11.51 1.06
C VAL A 58 -11.12 -12.28 2.17
N LEU A 59 -10.72 -12.03 3.41
CA LEU A 59 -11.22 -12.69 4.60
C LEU A 59 -12.29 -11.86 5.31
N ASP A 60 -12.03 -10.57 5.46
CA ASP A 60 -12.92 -9.62 6.13
C ASP A 60 -12.64 -8.20 5.62
N CYS A 61 -13.58 -7.27 5.77
CA CYS A 61 -13.38 -5.87 5.43
C CYS A 61 -13.89 -4.96 6.55
N GLN A 62 -13.03 -4.04 6.97
CA GLN A 62 -13.31 -3.00 7.95
C GLN A 62 -13.16 -1.63 7.26
N GLY A 63 -14.30 -1.05 6.87
CA GLY A 63 -14.34 0.20 6.11
C GLY A 63 -13.58 0.09 4.79
N SER A 64 -12.59 0.96 4.57
CA SER A 64 -11.78 1.00 3.34
C SER A 64 -10.60 0.01 3.32
N TRP A 65 -10.51 -0.88 4.31
CA TRP A 65 -9.43 -1.86 4.45
C TRP A 65 -10.00 -3.27 4.51
N CYS A 66 -9.41 -4.19 3.77
CA CYS A 66 -9.77 -5.59 3.79
C CYS A 66 -8.61 -6.44 4.27
N ALA A 67 -8.89 -7.34 5.20
CA ALA A 67 -8.01 -8.42 5.58
C ALA A 67 -7.92 -9.39 4.40
N ILE A 68 -6.71 -9.63 3.91
CA ILE A 68 -6.43 -10.53 2.80
C ILE A 68 -5.43 -11.61 3.20
N ARG A 69 -5.48 -12.71 2.47
CA ARG A 69 -4.46 -13.75 2.46
C ARG A 69 -3.90 -13.87 1.05
N ALA A 70 -2.58 -13.77 0.92
CA ALA A 70 -1.85 -13.89 -0.35
C ALA A 70 -0.56 -14.67 -0.11
N ALA A 71 -0.32 -15.73 -0.89
CA ALA A 71 0.91 -16.55 -0.83
C ALA A 71 1.33 -16.97 0.60
N GLY A 72 0.36 -17.29 1.47
CA GLY A 72 0.62 -17.69 2.86
C GLY A 72 0.73 -16.54 3.87
N ILE A 73 0.82 -15.29 3.41
CA ILE A 73 0.86 -14.10 4.26
C ILE A 73 -0.56 -13.59 4.51
N ARG A 74 -0.87 -13.25 5.76
CA ARG A 74 -2.11 -12.56 6.16
C ARG A 74 -1.81 -11.12 6.53
N GLY A 75 -2.62 -10.20 6.03
CA GLY A 75 -2.47 -8.78 6.33
C GLY A 75 -3.64 -7.96 5.79
N TRP A 76 -3.48 -6.65 5.81
CA TRP A 76 -4.51 -5.70 5.44
C TRP A 76 -4.14 -4.95 4.17
N ALA A 77 -5.08 -4.85 3.24
CA ALA A 77 -4.92 -4.12 2.00
C ALA A 77 -6.09 -3.17 1.79
N SER A 78 -5.88 -2.06 1.07
CA SER A 78 -6.96 -1.12 0.81
C SER A 78 -7.96 -1.70 -0.19
N ALA A 79 -9.25 -1.62 0.14
CA ALA A 79 -10.35 -2.14 -0.67
C ALA A 79 -10.41 -1.51 -2.07
N ASN A 80 -9.95 -0.27 -2.22
CA ASN A 80 -9.92 0.46 -3.50
C ASN A 80 -9.03 -0.20 -4.56
N TYR A 81 -8.11 -1.08 -4.15
CA TYR A 81 -7.19 -1.78 -5.05
C TYR A 81 -7.53 -3.26 -5.20
N LEU A 82 -8.69 -3.70 -4.68
CA LEU A 82 -9.17 -5.08 -4.75
C LEU A 82 -10.43 -5.14 -5.60
N ASP A 83 -10.39 -5.92 -6.67
CA ASP A 83 -11.55 -6.20 -7.50
C ASP A 83 -12.08 -7.62 -7.22
N ARG A 84 -13.33 -7.72 -6.77
CA ARG A 84 -14.00 -9.00 -6.41
C ARG A 84 -14.55 -9.73 -7.63
N VAL A 85 -14.70 -9.06 -8.76
CA VAL A 85 -15.20 -9.71 -9.97
C VAL A 85 -13.99 -9.95 -10.85
N TYR A 86 -13.60 -11.21 -11.05
CA TYR A 86 -12.83 -11.57 -12.24
C TYR A 86 -13.77 -11.49 -13.44
N VAL A 87 -14.29 -10.30 -13.74
CA VAL A 87 -14.66 -10.06 -15.12
C VAL A 87 -13.32 -9.94 -15.79
N SER A 88 -13.05 -10.85 -16.72
CA SER A 88 -12.35 -10.51 -17.95
C SER A 88 -13.07 -9.34 -18.64
N ARG A 89 -13.18 -8.19 -17.97
CA ARG A 89 -13.18 -6.93 -18.67
C ARG A 89 -11.84 -7.01 -19.40
N PRO A 90 -11.76 -6.83 -20.71
CA PRO A 90 -10.49 -6.39 -21.25
C PRO A 90 -10.10 -5.26 -20.33
N ILE A 91 -8.97 -5.40 -19.64
CA ILE A 91 -8.39 -4.29 -18.93
C ILE A 91 -8.09 -3.36 -20.09
N VAL A 92 -9.05 -2.50 -20.42
CA VAL A 92 -8.81 -1.25 -21.10
C VAL A 92 -8.04 -0.53 -20.02
N VAL A 93 -6.75 -0.89 -19.89
CA VAL A 93 -5.72 0.08 -19.68
C VAL A 93 -5.97 0.98 -20.86
N ARG A 94 -6.89 1.96 -20.71
CA ARG A 94 -6.65 3.21 -21.39
C ARG A 94 -5.23 3.46 -20.94
N PRO A 95 -4.23 3.44 -21.84
CA PRO A 95 -3.02 4.11 -21.46
C PRO A 95 -3.53 5.50 -21.13
N HIS A 96 -3.68 5.81 -19.84
CA HIS A 96 -3.31 7.13 -19.44
C HIS A 96 -1.88 7.15 -19.92
N ILE A 97 -1.69 7.78 -21.07
CA ILE A 97 -0.38 8.25 -21.42
C ILE A 97 -0.14 9.20 -20.24
N ILE A 98 0.51 8.69 -19.19
CA ILE A 98 1.23 9.56 -18.28
C ILE A 98 2.27 10.12 -19.24
N VAL A 99 1.91 11.19 -19.92
CA VAL A 99 2.90 12.16 -20.33
C VAL A 99 3.42 12.60 -18.97
N ARG A 100 4.43 11.88 -18.48
CA ARG A 100 5.23 12.32 -17.35
C ARG A 100 5.60 13.71 -17.81
N PRO A 101 5.08 14.78 -17.17
CA PRO A 101 5.40 16.13 -17.60
C PRO A 101 6.91 16.14 -17.78
N PRO A 102 7.45 16.66 -18.89
CA PRO A 102 8.89 16.70 -19.08
C PRO A 102 9.44 17.22 -17.77
N HIS A 103 10.26 16.40 -17.09
CA HIS A 103 10.78 16.76 -15.78
C HIS A 103 11.50 18.07 -16.03
N TYR A 104 10.86 19.18 -15.64
CA TYR A 104 11.48 20.47 -15.69
C TYR A 104 12.59 20.37 -14.65
N ARG A 105 13.78 19.97 -15.10
CA ARG A 105 15.00 20.17 -14.34
C ARG A 105 15.20 21.66 -14.38
N PRO A 106 14.95 22.38 -13.26
CA PRO A 106 15.25 23.80 -13.23
C PRO A 106 16.70 23.92 -13.65
N HIS A 107 16.97 24.72 -14.67
CA HIS A 107 18.34 25.03 -15.04
C HIS A 107 18.98 25.64 -13.82
N ARG A 108 19.84 24.88 -13.15
CA ARG A 108 20.59 25.38 -12.01
C ARG A 108 21.35 26.58 -12.56
N PRO A 109 21.15 27.80 -12.00
CA PRO A 109 21.90 28.95 -12.47
C PRO A 109 23.38 28.58 -12.44
N HIS A 110 24.09 28.85 -13.53
CA HIS A 110 25.54 28.70 -13.56
C HIS A 110 26.08 29.54 -12.42
N ARG A 111 26.52 28.89 -11.33
CA ARG A 111 27.23 29.58 -10.27
C ARG A 111 28.51 30.12 -10.90
N PRO A 112 28.77 31.43 -10.80
CA PRO A 112 30.06 31.97 -11.22
C PRO A 112 31.16 31.16 -10.55
N HIS A 113 32.12 30.67 -11.35
CA HIS A 113 33.31 30.07 -10.77
C HIS A 113 33.97 31.11 -9.87
N LYS A 114 34.22 30.73 -8.61
CA LYS A 114 35.04 31.57 -7.74
C LYS A 114 36.38 31.77 -8.43
N PRO A 115 36.90 33.00 -8.50
CA PRO A 115 38.26 33.24 -8.99
C PRO A 115 39.23 32.31 -8.28
N HIS A 116 40.13 31.69 -9.04
CA HIS A 116 41.16 30.84 -8.45
C HIS A 116 42.01 31.69 -7.51
N ARG A 117 41.88 31.49 -6.20
CA ARG A 117 42.76 32.12 -5.23
C ARG A 117 44.08 31.34 -5.24
N PRO A 118 45.21 31.95 -5.61
CA PRO A 118 46.50 31.25 -5.58
C PRO A 118 46.78 30.76 -4.16
N ARG A 119 47.32 29.54 -4.06
CA ARG A 119 47.72 28.96 -2.77
C ARG A 119 48.76 29.86 -2.11
N PRO A 120 48.66 30.13 -0.80
CA PRO A 120 49.71 30.85 -0.06
C PRO A 120 51.05 30.16 -0.29
N GLY A 121 52.06 30.91 -0.74
CA GLY A 121 53.41 30.40 -1.05
C GLY A 121 53.70 30.12 -2.54
N LYS A 122 52.76 30.39 -3.46
CA LYS A 122 53.01 30.32 -4.92
C LYS A 122 52.52 31.59 -5.65
N CYS A 123 52.63 32.77 -5.03
CA CYS A 123 52.49 34.00 -5.81
C CYS A 123 53.73 34.18 -6.70
N LYS A 124 53.54 34.21 -8.01
CA LYS A 124 54.52 34.68 -8.98
C LYS A 124 53.92 35.88 -9.67
N ILE A 125 54.46 37.07 -9.40
CA ILE A 125 54.17 38.27 -10.20
C ILE A 125 54.84 38.11 -11.59
N ALA A 126 55.99 37.43 -11.61
CA ALA A 126 56.75 36.94 -12.77
C ALA A 126 57.72 35.81 -12.29
N PRO A 127 58.37 35.02 -13.17
CA PRO A 127 59.41 34.07 -12.74
C PRO A 127 60.56 34.82 -12.03
N GLY A 128 60.77 34.56 -10.74
CA GLY A 128 61.93 35.07 -9.99
C GLY A 128 61.64 36.11 -8.88
N PHE A 129 60.39 36.51 -8.63
CA PHE A 129 60.08 37.47 -7.56
C PHE A 129 59.13 36.88 -6.51
N ALA A 130 59.51 37.00 -5.23
CA ALA A 130 58.69 36.60 -4.08
C ALA A 130 57.76 37.74 -3.65
N CYS A 131 56.52 37.42 -3.31
CA CYS A 131 55.60 38.39 -2.72
C CYS A 131 55.99 38.62 -1.25
N LYS A 132 56.36 39.85 -0.90
CA LYS A 132 56.35 40.33 0.48
C LYS A 132 54.92 40.59 0.93
#